data_AF-A0A0S6XAW1-F1
#
_entry.id   AF-A0A0S6XAW1-F1
#
_cell.length_a   1.000
_cell.length_b   1.000
_cell.length_c   1.000
_cell.angle_alpha   90.00
_cell.angle_beta   90.00
_cell.angle_gamma   90.00
#
_symmetry.space_group_name_H-M   'P 1'
#
loop_
_entity.id
_entity.type
_entity.pdbx_description
1 polymer ?
#
loop_
_entity_poly.entity_id
_entity_poly.type
_entity_poly.pdbx_seq_one_letter_code
_entity_poly.pdbx_strand_id
1 'polypeptide(L)'
;MRLPHIAIRPQTDVRSLSGIVTTEECQWLLYFSQKTSKAMSYLADSDFWTNLVPQLGCADPAIRHALLAVGSCYKRLEAASRPGRMAETATVAFTLKHYNIAIALLSNRVNEGHATLEASLVCCLLFIGLESMLINRDLMMQHLNNGISILNSLQLENSGTDSVIALDARLGSILRRIDAQSTLFGNPVSTRIVDSDQVDPLGFPISFANFDQAGATFNRLATASLNFVKSVYESTFATFMPGCSPHAMQRRLQERLWAFKSALDDLEHGSAPNTSSSRLRLQYCATFVYLSACLESSEYCFGSYMNEFTTIVRLARSLPAVITRETGPESPVFSLYTYSG
;
A
#
# COMPACT_ATOMS: atom_id res chain seq x y z
N MET A 1 6.20 10.10 23.39
CA MET A 1 5.34 11.27 23.69
C MET A 1 4.10 11.16 22.80
N ARG A 2 2.89 11.14 23.38
CA ARG A 2 1.63 10.95 22.64
C ARG A 2 1.46 12.09 21.63
N LEU A 3 1.11 11.79 20.37
CA LEU A 3 0.58 12.81 19.47
C LEU A 3 -0.76 13.27 20.07
N PRO A 4 -0.99 14.58 20.28
CA PRO A 4 -2.27 15.06 20.78
C PRO A 4 -3.38 14.62 19.82
N HIS A 5 -4.52 14.20 20.35
CA HIS A 5 -5.73 13.97 19.55
C HIS A 5 -6.16 15.30 18.93
N ILE A 6 -5.62 15.63 17.77
CA ILE A 6 -6.03 16.78 16.98
C ILE A 6 -7.34 16.39 16.30
N ALA A 7 -8.46 16.74 16.92
CA ALA A 7 -9.81 16.58 16.37
C ALA A 7 -10.11 17.59 15.25
N ILE A 8 -9.13 17.92 14.41
CA ILE A 8 -9.31 18.83 13.28
C ILE A 8 -9.58 17.98 12.05
N ARG A 9 -10.73 18.16 11.40
CA ARG A 9 -10.94 17.61 10.06
C ARG A 9 -10.37 18.62 9.06
N PRO A 10 -9.22 18.36 8.42
CA PRO A 10 -8.57 19.36 7.58
C PRO A 10 -9.43 19.77 6.39
N GLN A 11 -10.41 18.94 5.99
CA GLN A 11 -11.36 19.27 4.92
C GLN A 11 -12.32 20.43 5.25
N THR A 12 -12.53 20.76 6.53
CA THR A 12 -13.60 21.69 6.94
C THR A 12 -13.11 22.94 7.64
N ASP A 13 -11.91 22.95 8.22
CA ASP A 13 -11.50 24.06 9.08
C ASP A 13 -10.06 24.52 8.89
N VAL A 14 -9.79 25.10 7.72
CA VAL A 14 -8.53 25.77 7.34
C VAL A 14 -8.15 26.87 8.36
N ARG A 15 -9.13 27.47 9.03
CA ARG A 15 -8.94 28.53 10.02
C ARG A 15 -8.46 27.98 11.36
N SER A 16 -8.85 26.77 11.74
CA SER A 16 -8.34 26.09 12.95
C SER A 16 -6.86 25.70 12.88
N LEU A 17 -6.27 25.68 11.68
CA LEU A 17 -4.86 25.34 11.42
C LEU A 17 -3.94 26.57 11.40
N SER A 18 -4.49 27.79 11.41
CA SER A 18 -3.70 29.02 11.36
C SER A 18 -2.88 29.19 12.66
N GLY A 19 -1.56 29.06 12.56
CA GLY A 19 -0.62 29.18 13.68
C GLY A 19 0.22 27.92 13.96
N ILE A 20 -0.19 26.76 13.46
CA ILE A 20 0.54 25.47 13.59
C ILE A 20 1.32 25.14 12.31
N VAL A 21 0.75 25.51 11.17
CA VAL A 21 1.24 25.25 9.82
C VAL A 21 1.24 26.55 9.02
N THR A 22 2.23 26.71 8.12
CA THR A 22 2.28 27.87 7.23
C THR A 22 1.13 27.83 6.22
N THR A 23 0.80 28.97 5.59
CA THR A 23 -0.23 29.04 4.55
C THR A 23 0.07 28.09 3.39
N GLU A 24 1.35 27.95 3.01
CA GLU A 24 1.78 27.01 1.96
C GLU A 24 1.59 25.55 2.39
N GLU A 25 1.97 25.20 3.62
CA GLU A 25 1.75 23.85 4.18
C GLU A 25 0.26 23.49 4.24
N CYS A 26 -0.58 24.44 4.65
CA CYS A 26 -2.03 24.23 4.71
C CYS A 26 -2.64 23.96 3.33
N GLN A 27 -2.17 24.65 2.28
CA GLN A 27 -2.62 24.40 0.91
C GLN A 27 -2.26 22.99 0.44
N TRP A 28 -1.07 22.49 0.79
CA TRP A 28 -0.65 21.14 0.45
C TRP A 28 -1.39 20.05 1.24
N LEU A 29 -1.69 20.30 2.52
CA LEU A 29 -2.53 19.41 3.33
C LEU A 29 -3.94 19.25 2.73
N LEU A 30 -4.53 20.36 2.26
CA LEU A 30 -5.81 20.34 1.56
C LEU A 30 -5.73 19.62 0.22
N TYR A 31 -4.71 19.94 -0.59
CA TYR A 31 -4.50 19.30 -1.88
C TYR A 31 -4.34 17.78 -1.71
N PHE A 32 -3.57 17.35 -0.71
CA PHE A 32 -3.41 15.94 -0.38
C PHE A 32 -4.75 15.30 -0.05
N SER A 33 -5.51 15.89 0.87
CA SER A 33 -6.79 15.36 1.33
C SER A 33 -7.82 15.24 0.21
N GLN A 34 -7.84 16.19 -0.74
CA GLN A 34 -8.85 16.25 -1.81
C GLN A 34 -8.47 15.49 -3.08
N LYS A 35 -7.18 15.44 -3.42
CA LYS A 35 -6.67 14.94 -4.70
C LYS A 35 -5.76 13.73 -4.51
N THR A 36 -4.68 13.89 -3.76
CA THR A 36 -3.65 12.84 -3.60
C THR A 36 -4.18 11.60 -2.87
N SER A 37 -5.07 11.77 -1.91
CA SER A 37 -5.73 10.69 -1.16
C SER A 37 -6.39 9.65 -2.08
N LYS A 38 -6.99 10.10 -3.19
CA LYS A 38 -7.62 9.22 -4.19
C LYS A 38 -6.58 8.37 -4.91
N ALA A 39 -5.42 8.95 -5.23
CA ALA A 39 -4.31 8.24 -5.86
C ALA A 39 -3.67 7.20 -4.92
N MET A 40 -3.76 7.41 -3.61
CA MET A 40 -3.24 6.49 -2.59
C MET A 40 -4.28 5.48 -2.08
N SER A 41 -5.53 5.54 -2.55
CA SER A 41 -6.64 4.70 -2.09
C SER A 41 -6.44 3.19 -2.30
N TYR A 42 -5.45 2.78 -3.09
CA TYR A 42 -5.06 1.37 -3.22
C TYR A 42 -4.26 0.86 -2.02
N LEU A 43 -3.57 1.75 -1.29
CA LEU A 43 -2.71 1.40 -0.16
C LEU A 43 -3.48 1.30 1.16
N ALA A 44 -4.53 2.10 1.36
CA ALA A 44 -5.35 2.12 2.58
C ALA A 44 -6.73 2.69 2.25
N ASP A 45 -7.66 2.54 3.20
CA ASP A 45 -9.03 3.05 3.02
C ASP A 45 -9.08 4.59 2.92
N SER A 46 -10.20 5.10 2.43
CA SER A 46 -10.36 6.53 2.15
C SER A 46 -10.20 7.40 3.40
N ASP A 47 -10.74 6.98 4.55
CA ASP A 47 -10.69 7.78 5.78
C ASP A 47 -9.25 7.94 6.28
N PHE A 48 -8.44 6.88 6.16
CA PHE A 48 -7.02 6.91 6.50
C PHE A 48 -6.29 8.07 5.80
N TRP A 49 -6.45 8.20 4.49
CA TRP A 49 -5.75 9.23 3.70
C TRP A 49 -6.41 10.61 3.75
N THR A 50 -7.74 10.66 3.84
CA THR A 50 -8.48 11.92 3.74
C THR A 50 -8.56 12.68 5.05
N ASN A 51 -8.49 11.99 6.20
CA ASN A 51 -8.64 12.58 7.52
C ASN A 51 -7.44 12.29 8.42
N LEU A 52 -7.13 11.01 8.67
CA LEU A 52 -6.17 10.62 9.70
C LEU A 52 -4.74 11.10 9.36
N VAL A 53 -4.20 10.73 8.21
CA VAL A 53 -2.83 11.12 7.82
C VAL A 53 -2.62 12.64 7.82
N PRO A 54 -3.54 13.46 7.29
CA PRO A 54 -3.50 14.92 7.45
C PRO A 54 -3.51 15.41 8.90
N GLN A 55 -4.30 14.82 9.80
CA GLN A 55 -4.31 15.14 11.23
C GLN A 55 -2.95 14.88 11.87
N LEU A 56 -2.37 13.71 11.56
CA LEU A 56 -1.04 13.34 12.02
C LEU A 56 0.04 14.28 11.45
N GLY A 57 -0.10 14.73 10.21
CA GLY A 57 0.76 15.75 9.62
C GLY A 57 0.63 17.13 10.29
N CYS A 58 -0.50 17.45 10.92
CA CYS A 58 -0.61 18.69 11.71
C CYS A 58 0.13 18.55 13.06
N ALA A 59 0.16 17.36 13.63
CA ALA A 59 0.79 17.07 14.92
C ALA A 59 2.30 16.79 14.81
N ASP A 60 2.75 16.15 13.72
CA ASP A 60 4.13 15.69 13.56
C ASP A 60 4.82 16.31 12.33
N PRO A 61 5.91 17.08 12.53
CA PRO A 61 6.71 17.65 11.44
C PRO A 61 7.25 16.64 10.40
N ALA A 62 7.62 15.43 10.79
CA ALA A 62 8.15 14.42 9.86
C ALA A 62 7.05 13.95 8.91
N ILE A 63 5.87 13.63 9.46
CA ILE A 63 4.68 13.22 8.68
C ILE A 63 4.24 14.37 7.78
N ARG A 64 4.24 15.61 8.29
CA ARG A 64 3.92 16.82 7.52
C ARG A 64 4.75 16.92 6.25
N HIS A 65 6.07 16.85 6.39
CA HIS A 65 6.96 17.00 5.26
C HIS A 65 6.86 15.82 4.28
N ALA A 66 6.68 14.59 4.76
CA ALA A 66 6.41 13.45 3.90
C ALA A 66 5.11 13.65 3.08
N LEU A 67 4.04 14.13 3.73
CA LEU A 67 2.76 14.42 3.09
C LEU A 67 2.90 15.51 2.01
N LEU A 68 3.62 16.58 2.31
CA LEU A 68 3.92 17.65 1.35
C LEU A 68 4.65 17.12 0.11
N ALA A 69 5.66 16.28 0.29
CA ALA A 69 6.41 15.66 -0.80
C ALA A 69 5.51 14.78 -1.68
N VAL A 70 4.64 13.96 -1.07
CA VAL A 70 3.69 13.11 -1.83
C VAL A 70 2.68 13.97 -2.58
N GLY A 71 2.15 15.02 -1.95
CA GLY A 71 1.23 15.98 -2.55
C GLY A 71 1.83 16.67 -3.79
N SER A 72 3.06 17.18 -3.67
CA SER A 72 3.76 17.84 -4.78
C SER A 72 4.15 16.88 -5.89
N CYS A 73 4.56 15.66 -5.54
CA CYS A 73 4.82 14.60 -6.52
C CYS A 73 3.57 14.28 -7.34
N TYR A 74 2.43 14.08 -6.68
CA TYR A 74 1.17 13.80 -7.36
C TYR A 74 0.72 14.96 -8.25
N LYS A 75 0.82 16.21 -7.76
CA LYS A 75 0.49 17.41 -8.56
C LYS A 75 1.32 17.49 -9.84
N ARG A 76 2.61 17.13 -9.76
CA ARG A 76 3.50 17.08 -10.92
C ARG A 76 3.04 16.03 -11.92
N LEU A 77 2.69 14.84 -11.45
CA LEU A 77 2.15 13.79 -12.32
C LEU A 77 0.84 14.27 -12.98
N GLU A 78 -0.11 14.82 -12.21
CA GLU A 78 -1.38 15.35 -12.73
C GLU A 78 -1.16 16.37 -13.85
N ALA A 79 -0.17 17.26 -13.70
CA ALA A 79 0.20 18.22 -14.73
C ALA A 79 0.78 17.55 -15.98
N ALA A 80 1.66 16.54 -15.82
CA ALA A 80 2.31 15.82 -16.91
C ALA A 80 1.34 14.96 -17.74
N SER A 81 0.19 14.56 -17.18
CA SER A 81 -0.88 13.87 -17.94
C SER A 81 -1.67 14.77 -18.88
N ARG A 82 -1.51 16.09 -18.80
CA ARG A 82 -2.27 17.03 -19.64
C ARG A 82 -1.42 17.42 -20.86
N PRO A 83 -1.94 17.26 -22.09
CA PRO A 83 -1.20 17.66 -23.30
C PRO A 83 -0.74 19.13 -23.23
N GLY A 84 0.53 19.37 -23.54
CA GLY A 84 1.09 20.73 -23.65
C GLY A 84 1.54 21.39 -22.34
N ARG A 85 1.53 20.70 -21.19
CA ARG A 85 2.12 21.22 -19.95
C ARG A 85 3.39 20.45 -19.57
N MET A 86 4.52 21.17 -19.51
CA MET A 86 5.74 20.63 -18.92
C MET A 86 5.62 20.62 -17.39
N ALA A 87 6.14 19.57 -16.76
CA ALA A 87 6.30 19.52 -15.32
C ALA A 87 7.26 20.63 -14.88
N GLU A 88 6.81 21.46 -13.94
CA GLU A 88 7.58 22.60 -13.45
C GLU A 88 8.75 22.12 -12.58
N THR A 89 9.99 22.50 -12.95
CA THR A 89 11.23 22.11 -12.24
C THR A 89 11.19 22.48 -10.76
N ALA A 90 10.55 23.60 -10.42
CA ALA A 90 10.31 24.03 -9.03
C ALA A 90 9.55 22.99 -8.19
N THR A 91 8.63 22.23 -8.79
CA THR A 91 7.86 21.19 -8.08
C THR A 91 8.74 19.97 -7.74
N VAL A 92 9.77 19.67 -8.56
CA VAL A 92 10.73 18.59 -8.28
C VAL A 92 11.61 18.97 -7.08
N ALA A 93 12.18 20.19 -7.09
CA ALA A 93 12.99 20.69 -5.98
C ALA A 93 12.20 20.73 -4.66
N PHE A 94 10.93 21.16 -4.71
CA PHE A 94 10.05 21.14 -3.54
C PHE A 94 9.81 19.73 -3.01
N THR A 95 9.52 18.77 -3.90
CA THR A 95 9.31 17.36 -3.54
C THR A 95 10.54 16.80 -2.83
N LEU A 96 11.73 16.98 -3.41
CA LEU A 96 12.99 16.48 -2.84
C LEU A 96 13.34 17.13 -1.51
N LYS A 97 13.15 18.46 -1.40
CA LYS A 97 13.37 19.20 -0.16
C LYS A 97 12.55 18.58 0.97
N HIS A 98 11.25 18.41 0.78
CA HIS A 98 10.37 17.91 1.83
C HIS A 98 10.55 16.42 2.12
N TYR A 99 10.88 15.61 1.11
CA TYR A 99 11.27 14.22 1.29
C TYR A 99 12.51 14.10 2.20
N ASN A 100 13.56 14.86 1.91
CA ASN A 100 14.81 14.83 2.69
C ASN A 100 14.63 15.37 4.11
N ILE A 101 13.83 16.43 4.29
CA ILE A 101 13.53 16.94 5.63
C ILE A 101 12.80 15.87 6.46
N ALA A 102 11.81 15.19 5.88
CA ALA A 102 11.07 14.14 6.58
C ALA A 102 11.99 12.98 7.01
N ILE A 103 12.88 12.52 6.13
CA ILE A 103 13.87 11.49 6.45
C ILE A 103 14.82 11.96 7.55
N ALA A 104 15.36 13.18 7.46
CA ALA A 104 16.28 13.72 8.46
C ALA A 104 15.63 13.82 9.85
N LEU A 105 14.39 14.33 9.91
CA LEU A 105 13.64 14.40 11.16
C LEU A 105 13.38 13.02 11.77
N LEU A 106 13.01 12.04 10.95
CA LEU A 106 12.75 10.68 11.43
C LEU A 106 14.05 10.01 11.90
N SER A 107 15.12 10.10 11.11
CA SER A 107 16.43 9.53 11.42
C SER A 107 16.99 10.09 12.74
N ASN A 108 16.95 11.41 12.93
CA ASN A 108 17.41 12.05 14.18
C ASN A 108 16.62 11.52 15.39
N ARG A 109 15.29 11.44 15.29
CA ARG A 109 14.46 10.92 16.38
C ARG A 109 14.71 9.44 16.66
N VAL A 110 14.99 8.63 15.64
CA VAL A 110 15.36 7.21 15.83
C VAL A 110 16.68 7.12 16.59
N ASN A 111 17.69 7.89 16.19
CA ASN A 111 19.00 7.92 16.84
C ASN A 111 18.92 8.42 18.30
N GLU A 112 17.99 9.34 18.58
CA GLU A 112 17.73 9.86 19.92
C GLU A 112 16.80 8.97 20.76
N GLY A 113 16.24 7.89 20.20
CA GLY A 113 15.26 7.03 20.89
C GLY A 113 13.89 7.69 21.13
N HIS A 114 13.57 8.75 20.40
CA HIS A 114 12.35 9.54 20.52
C HIS A 114 11.33 9.30 19.39
N ALA A 115 11.68 8.51 18.37
CA ALA A 115 10.78 8.22 17.27
C ALA A 115 9.57 7.42 17.75
N THR A 116 8.37 7.94 17.52
CA THR A 116 7.14 7.19 17.75
C THR A 116 6.93 6.18 16.63
N LEU A 117 6.50 4.98 16.97
CA LEU A 117 6.10 3.94 16.02
C LEU A 117 5.18 4.48 14.92
N GLU A 118 4.10 5.14 15.34
CA GLU A 118 3.08 5.71 14.46
C GLU A 118 3.70 6.61 13.38
N ALA A 119 4.52 7.59 13.79
CA ALA A 119 5.18 8.49 12.84
C ALA A 119 6.11 7.73 11.88
N SER A 120 6.87 6.76 12.36
CA SER A 120 7.74 5.94 11.51
C SER A 120 6.95 5.17 10.46
N LEU A 121 5.88 4.47 10.86
CA LEU A 121 5.07 3.66 9.95
C LEU A 121 4.28 4.51 8.95
N VAL A 122 3.72 5.64 9.40
CA VAL A 122 3.02 6.58 8.51
C VAL A 122 3.98 7.19 7.48
N CYS A 123 5.20 7.57 7.89
CA CYS A 123 6.23 8.01 6.96
C CYS A 123 6.62 6.92 5.96
N CYS A 124 6.83 5.66 6.40
CA CYS A 124 7.06 4.54 5.49
C CYS A 124 5.93 4.39 4.46
N LEU A 125 4.66 4.48 4.88
CA LEU A 125 3.52 4.39 3.97
C LEU A 125 3.44 5.55 2.97
N LEU A 126 3.71 6.78 3.43
CA LEU A 126 3.78 7.96 2.55
C LEU A 126 4.89 7.80 1.52
N PHE A 127 6.07 7.33 1.93
CA PHE A 127 7.19 7.10 1.02
C PHE A 127 6.94 5.93 0.07
N ILE A 128 6.30 4.83 0.50
CA ILE A 128 5.85 3.77 -0.42
C ILE A 128 4.97 4.36 -1.53
N GLY A 129 4.01 5.22 -1.18
CA GLY A 129 3.17 5.90 -2.18
C GLY A 129 3.94 6.87 -3.07
N LEU A 130 4.90 7.62 -2.51
CA LEU A 130 5.77 8.51 -3.28
C LEU A 130 6.62 7.74 -4.30
N GLU A 131 7.31 6.69 -3.86
CA GLU A 131 8.17 5.87 -4.72
C GLU A 131 7.34 5.09 -5.75
N SER A 132 6.10 4.68 -5.40
CA SER A 132 5.15 4.10 -6.37
C SER A 132 4.81 5.10 -7.49
N MET A 133 4.57 6.37 -7.14
CA MET A 133 4.33 7.45 -8.10
C MET A 133 5.56 7.77 -8.96
N LEU A 134 6.77 7.59 -8.42
CA LEU A 134 8.03 7.74 -9.14
C LEU A 134 8.44 6.47 -9.92
N ILE A 135 7.70 5.37 -9.77
CA ILE A 135 8.04 4.06 -10.35
C ILE A 135 9.42 3.57 -9.86
N ASN A 136 9.80 3.95 -8.64
CA ASN A 136 11.06 3.57 -8.02
C ASN A 136 10.84 2.36 -7.11
N ARG A 137 10.89 1.18 -7.72
CA ARG A 137 10.61 -0.08 -7.04
C ARG A 137 11.58 -0.35 -5.87
N ASP A 138 12.87 -0.04 -6.03
CA ASP A 138 13.87 -0.40 -5.02
C ASP A 138 13.67 0.39 -3.73
N LEU A 139 13.46 1.71 -3.81
CA LEU A 139 13.17 2.53 -2.64
C LEU A 139 11.80 2.21 -2.04
N MET A 140 10.80 1.92 -2.87
CA MET A 140 9.49 1.46 -2.38
C MET A 140 9.65 0.20 -1.51
N MET A 141 10.42 -0.78 -1.99
CA MET A 141 10.69 -2.01 -1.24
C MET A 141 11.53 -1.76 0.01
N GLN A 142 12.50 -0.84 -0.04
CA GLN A 142 13.27 -0.46 1.14
C GLN A 142 12.39 0.15 2.25
N HIS A 143 11.47 1.05 1.91
CA HIS A 143 10.52 1.63 2.87
C HIS A 143 9.57 0.59 3.45
N LEU A 144 9.14 -0.37 2.63
CA LEU A 144 8.33 -1.50 3.08
C LEU A 144 9.10 -2.42 4.04
N ASN A 145 10.34 -2.77 3.71
CA ASN A 145 11.23 -3.57 4.58
C ASN A 145 11.40 -2.90 5.94
N ASN A 146 11.69 -1.60 5.94
CA ASN A 146 11.88 -0.83 7.17
C ASN A 146 10.59 -0.82 8.00
N GLY A 147 9.43 -0.56 7.36
CA GLY A 147 8.14 -0.56 8.04
C GLY A 147 7.79 -1.92 8.67
N ILE A 148 8.03 -3.02 7.96
CA ILE A 148 7.79 -4.36 8.51
C ILE A 148 8.79 -4.70 9.63
N SER A 149 10.06 -4.34 9.49
CA SER A 149 11.08 -4.56 10.54
C SER A 149 10.66 -3.88 11.85
N ILE A 150 10.21 -2.63 11.76
CA ILE A 150 9.70 -1.85 12.90
C ILE A 150 8.46 -2.51 13.54
N LEU A 151 7.54 -3.05 12.73
CA LEU A 151 6.38 -3.78 13.25
C LEU A 151 6.79 -5.06 14.00
N ASN A 152 7.76 -5.79 13.46
CA ASN A 152 8.18 -7.07 14.01
C ASN A 152 8.97 -6.91 15.32
N SER A 153 9.79 -5.85 15.45
CA SER A 153 10.52 -5.60 16.70
C SER A 153 9.58 -5.41 17.90
N LEU A 154 8.35 -4.93 17.67
CA LEU A 154 7.38 -4.66 18.73
C LEU A 154 6.56 -5.87 19.16
N GLN A 155 6.31 -6.82 18.26
CA GLN A 155 5.64 -8.08 18.61
C GLN A 155 6.48 -8.90 19.60
N LEU A 156 7.80 -8.68 19.64
CA LEU A 156 8.70 -9.30 20.60
C LEU A 156 8.67 -8.60 21.98
N GLU A 157 8.19 -7.35 22.07
CA GLU A 157 8.27 -6.53 23.28
C GLU A 157 6.91 -6.33 24.00
N ASN A 158 5.76 -6.41 23.31
CA ASN A 158 4.45 -6.06 23.87
C ASN A 158 3.47 -7.25 23.94
N SER A 159 3.34 -7.86 25.13
CA SER A 159 2.27 -8.80 25.49
C SER A 159 1.13 -8.19 26.33
N GLY A 160 0.91 -6.86 26.29
CA GLY A 160 -0.29 -6.29 26.93
C GLY A 160 -0.41 -4.78 26.92
N THR A 161 -1.36 -4.23 26.15
CA THR A 161 -2.16 -3.01 26.48
C THR A 161 -3.14 -2.67 25.34
N ASP A 162 -4.44 -2.53 25.64
CA ASP A 162 -5.56 -2.72 24.69
C ASP A 162 -5.97 -1.56 23.75
N SER A 163 -5.55 -0.30 23.95
CA SER A 163 -6.08 0.83 23.14
C SER A 163 -5.10 1.41 22.10
N VAL A 164 -3.79 1.21 22.27
CA VAL A 164 -2.75 1.54 21.28
C VAL A 164 -2.74 0.52 20.13
N ILE A 165 -3.35 -0.66 20.38
CA ILE A 165 -3.51 -1.77 19.44
C ILE A 165 -4.24 -1.35 18.16
N ALA A 166 -5.21 -0.43 18.20
CA ALA A 166 -6.10 -0.23 17.05
C ALA A 166 -5.42 0.44 15.84
N LEU A 167 -4.65 1.53 16.06
CA LEU A 167 -3.95 2.21 14.97
C LEU A 167 -2.73 1.39 14.52
N ASP A 168 -1.99 0.82 15.46
CA ASP A 168 -0.84 -0.04 15.16
C ASP A 168 -1.27 -1.31 14.41
N ALA A 169 -2.41 -1.91 14.78
CA ALA A 169 -2.99 -3.03 14.04
C ALA A 169 -3.48 -2.60 12.65
N ARG A 170 -4.05 -1.40 12.50
CA ARG A 170 -4.46 -0.87 11.18
C ARG A 170 -3.24 -0.64 10.28
N LEU A 171 -2.21 0.04 10.78
CA LEU A 171 -0.95 0.27 10.06
C LEU A 171 -0.24 -1.06 9.75
N GLY A 172 -0.22 -1.97 10.72
CA GLY A 172 0.29 -3.33 10.58
C GLY A 172 -0.43 -4.11 9.49
N SER A 173 -1.76 -4.10 9.50
CA SER A 173 -2.60 -4.75 8.47
C SER A 173 -2.33 -4.18 7.07
N ILE A 174 -2.20 -2.85 6.96
CA ILE A 174 -1.88 -2.17 5.70
C ILE A 174 -0.51 -2.63 5.18
N LEU A 175 0.54 -2.54 6.01
CA LEU A 175 1.91 -2.89 5.60
C LEU A 175 2.05 -4.37 5.27
N ARG A 176 1.47 -5.27 6.08
CA ARG A 176 1.44 -6.72 5.78
C ARG A 176 0.70 -7.03 4.48
N ARG A 177 -0.38 -6.31 4.18
CA ARG A 177 -1.06 -6.43 2.89
C ARG A 177 -0.17 -5.98 1.73
N ILE A 178 0.51 -4.83 1.85
CA ILE A 178 1.41 -4.32 0.80
C ILE A 178 2.57 -5.30 0.58
N ASP A 179 3.12 -5.85 1.67
CA ASP A 179 4.13 -6.90 1.63
C ASP A 179 3.65 -8.15 0.88
N ALA A 180 2.47 -8.67 1.19
CA ALA A 180 1.92 -9.79 0.44
C ALA A 180 1.78 -9.47 -1.06
N GLN A 181 1.26 -8.28 -1.40
CA GLN A 181 1.13 -7.80 -2.77
C GLN A 181 2.49 -7.60 -3.47
N SER A 182 3.58 -7.41 -2.72
CA SER A 182 4.94 -7.29 -3.30
C SER A 182 5.37 -8.53 -4.10
N THR A 183 4.80 -9.70 -3.76
CA THR A 183 4.96 -10.96 -4.48
C THR A 183 4.60 -10.83 -5.97
N LEU A 184 3.58 -10.02 -6.30
CA LEU A 184 3.15 -9.79 -7.68
C LEU A 184 4.17 -9.00 -8.51
N PHE A 185 5.13 -8.32 -7.86
CA PHE A 185 6.18 -7.58 -8.56
C PHE A 185 7.46 -8.40 -8.72
N GLY A 186 7.55 -9.61 -8.15
CA GLY A 186 8.68 -10.52 -8.31
C GLY A 186 9.81 -10.38 -7.30
N ASN A 187 9.66 -9.58 -6.24
CA ASN A 187 10.60 -9.51 -5.11
C ASN A 187 9.76 -9.54 -3.83
N PRO A 188 9.58 -10.70 -3.18
CA PRO A 188 8.98 -10.70 -1.86
C PRO A 188 9.93 -10.03 -0.86
N VAL A 189 9.43 -9.12 -0.01
CA VAL A 189 10.19 -8.75 1.21
C VAL A 189 10.25 -9.99 2.08
N SER A 190 11.40 -10.42 2.58
CA SER A 190 11.47 -11.59 3.46
C SER A 190 10.88 -11.27 4.85
N THR A 191 9.55 -11.26 4.96
CA THR A 191 8.83 -11.05 6.21
C THR A 191 8.52 -12.42 6.78
N ARG A 192 9.24 -12.75 7.85
CA ARG A 192 9.25 -14.05 8.54
C ARG A 192 7.98 -14.33 9.34
N ILE A 193 6.83 -13.75 8.97
CA ILE A 193 5.59 -13.90 9.73
C ILE A 193 4.47 -14.17 8.76
N VAL A 194 4.19 -15.46 8.56
CA VAL A 194 2.83 -15.87 8.23
C VAL A 194 1.99 -15.46 9.42
N ASP A 195 1.13 -14.45 9.28
CA ASP A 195 0.06 -14.23 10.24
C ASP A 195 -0.69 -15.57 10.33
N SER A 196 -0.44 -16.31 11.41
CA SER A 196 -1.08 -17.60 11.73
C SER A 196 -2.61 -17.45 11.87
N ASP A 197 -3.11 -16.23 11.80
CA ASP A 197 -4.47 -15.82 12.16
C ASP A 197 -5.50 -15.83 11.02
N GLN A 198 -5.24 -16.44 9.86
CA GLN A 198 -6.23 -16.41 8.77
C GLN A 198 -6.46 -17.75 8.07
N VAL A 199 -6.43 -18.85 8.82
CA VAL A 199 -7.41 -19.91 8.58
C VAL A 199 -8.70 -19.47 9.26
N ASP A 200 -9.36 -18.43 8.72
CA ASP A 200 -10.65 -18.01 9.24
C ASP A 200 -11.61 -19.22 9.16
N PRO A 201 -12.11 -19.75 10.29
CA PRO A 201 -13.13 -20.80 10.31
C PRO A 201 -14.50 -20.25 9.86
N LEU A 202 -14.65 -18.92 9.80
CA LEU A 202 -15.92 -18.28 9.50
C LEU A 202 -16.26 -18.42 8.01
N GLY A 203 -17.45 -18.99 7.78
CA GLY A 203 -18.02 -19.25 6.48
C GLY A 203 -17.85 -18.06 5.55
N PHE A 204 -17.28 -18.34 4.38
CA PHE A 204 -17.21 -17.40 3.28
C PHE A 204 -18.63 -16.86 3.02
N PRO A 205 -18.94 -15.57 3.25
CA PRO A 205 -20.25 -15.06 2.90
C PRO A 205 -20.41 -15.21 1.39
N ILE A 206 -21.45 -15.93 0.98
CA ILE A 206 -21.72 -16.33 -0.41
C ILE A 206 -22.17 -15.11 -1.26
N SER A 207 -22.45 -13.98 -0.62
CA SER A 207 -22.91 -12.75 -1.27
C SER A 207 -22.32 -11.51 -0.60
N PHE A 208 -22.05 -10.48 -1.40
CA PHE A 208 -21.61 -9.18 -0.92
C PHE A 208 -22.73 -8.15 -1.03
N ALA A 209 -22.90 -7.32 -0.01
CA ALA A 209 -23.84 -6.20 -0.03
C ALA A 209 -23.35 -5.05 -0.92
N ASN A 210 -22.03 -4.87 -1.03
CA ASN A 210 -21.41 -3.80 -1.81
C ASN A 210 -19.92 -4.12 -2.13
N PHE A 211 -19.32 -3.29 -2.97
CA PHE A 211 -17.91 -3.44 -3.40
C PHE A 211 -16.89 -3.21 -2.28
N ASP A 212 -17.24 -2.47 -1.23
CA ASP A 212 -16.34 -2.27 -0.08
C ASP A 212 -16.21 -3.56 0.74
N GLN A 213 -17.32 -4.25 0.99
CA GLN A 213 -17.33 -5.57 1.62
C GLN A 213 -16.61 -6.62 0.78
N ALA A 214 -16.84 -6.61 -0.54
CA ALA A 214 -16.12 -7.48 -1.48
C ALA A 214 -14.61 -7.19 -1.42
N GLY A 215 -14.21 -5.92 -1.42
CA GLY A 215 -12.80 -5.54 -1.36
C GLY A 215 -12.11 -5.89 -0.05
N ALA A 216 -12.78 -5.71 1.09
CA ALA A 216 -12.25 -6.14 2.38
C ALA A 216 -12.04 -7.67 2.44
N THR A 217 -13.01 -8.43 1.94
CA THR A 217 -12.93 -9.90 1.85
C THR A 217 -11.80 -10.34 0.92
N PHE A 218 -11.72 -9.72 -0.26
CA PHE A 218 -10.67 -10.01 -1.24
C PHE A 218 -9.28 -9.71 -0.70
N ASN A 219 -9.09 -8.58 -0.01
CA ASN A 219 -7.78 -8.21 0.55
C ASN A 219 -7.25 -9.28 1.50
N ARG A 220 -8.10 -9.87 2.34
CA ARG A 220 -7.73 -10.97 3.25
C ARG A 220 -7.34 -12.22 2.46
N LEU A 221 -8.15 -12.58 1.47
CA LEU A 221 -7.91 -13.77 0.63
C LEU A 221 -6.65 -13.64 -0.23
N ALA A 222 -6.43 -12.47 -0.83
CA ALA A 222 -5.25 -12.17 -1.63
C ALA A 222 -3.99 -12.15 -0.77
N THR A 223 -4.05 -11.57 0.43
CA THR A 223 -2.93 -11.61 1.39
C THR A 223 -2.55 -13.05 1.74
N ALA A 224 -3.53 -13.89 2.09
CA ALA A 224 -3.29 -15.30 2.38
C ALA A 224 -2.72 -16.06 1.17
N SER A 225 -3.27 -15.82 -0.03
CA SER A 225 -2.84 -16.49 -1.26
C SER A 225 -1.42 -16.10 -1.64
N LEU A 226 -1.07 -14.82 -1.60
CA LEU A 226 0.26 -14.36 -1.98
C LEU A 226 1.32 -14.68 -0.93
N ASN A 227 0.97 -14.70 0.36
CA ASN A 227 1.87 -15.20 1.40
C ASN A 227 2.16 -16.69 1.23
N PHE A 228 1.17 -17.49 0.83
CA PHE A 228 1.40 -18.87 0.46
C PHE A 228 2.36 -18.99 -0.74
N VAL A 229 2.09 -18.28 -1.84
CA VAL A 229 2.97 -18.25 -3.03
C VAL A 229 4.41 -17.88 -2.65
N LYS A 230 4.56 -16.81 -1.87
CA LYS A 230 5.85 -16.36 -1.34
C LYS A 230 6.56 -17.44 -0.53
N SER A 231 5.87 -18.10 0.40
CA SER A 231 6.46 -19.18 1.21
C SER A 231 6.90 -20.39 0.39
N VAL A 232 6.24 -20.65 -0.74
CA VAL A 232 6.63 -21.69 -1.69
C VAL A 232 7.91 -21.28 -2.44
N TYR A 233 7.95 -20.07 -2.99
CA TYR A 233 9.12 -19.55 -3.70
C TYR A 233 10.36 -19.43 -2.80
N GLU A 234 10.18 -19.06 -1.54
CA GLU A 234 11.26 -19.01 -0.54
C GLU A 234 11.62 -20.38 0.04
N SER A 235 10.91 -21.46 -0.33
CA SER A 235 11.09 -22.81 0.23
C SER A 235 10.91 -22.88 1.75
N THR A 236 10.10 -22.00 2.33
CA THR A 236 9.88 -21.88 3.77
C THR A 236 8.52 -22.45 4.22
N PHE A 237 7.64 -22.81 3.28
CA PHE A 237 6.28 -23.31 3.59
C PHE A 237 6.27 -24.45 4.62
N ALA A 238 7.15 -25.45 4.48
CA ALA A 238 7.20 -26.60 5.39
C ALA A 238 7.58 -26.23 6.83
N THR A 239 8.36 -25.15 7.00
CA THR A 239 8.73 -24.62 8.32
C THR A 239 7.54 -23.97 9.02
N PHE A 240 6.67 -23.30 8.25
CA PHE A 240 5.53 -22.56 8.79
C PHE A 240 4.27 -23.42 8.96
N MET A 241 4.04 -24.39 8.08
CA MET A 241 2.86 -25.25 8.09
C MET A 241 3.27 -26.73 8.09
N PRO A 242 3.89 -27.23 9.19
CA PRO A 242 4.37 -28.60 9.25
C PRO A 242 3.20 -29.59 9.10
N GLY A 243 3.40 -30.62 8.27
CA GLY A 243 2.40 -31.66 8.01
C GLY A 243 1.28 -31.28 7.04
N CYS A 244 1.20 -30.02 6.59
CA CYS A 244 0.27 -29.62 5.53
C CYS A 244 0.87 -29.84 4.14
N SER A 245 0.10 -30.42 3.22
CA SER A 245 0.52 -30.51 1.82
C SER A 245 0.40 -29.14 1.13
N PRO A 246 1.46 -28.64 0.45
CA PRO A 246 1.36 -27.41 -0.34
C PRO A 246 0.23 -27.46 -1.37
N HIS A 247 0.03 -28.61 -2.02
CA HIS A 247 -1.03 -28.82 -3.01
C HIS A 247 -2.44 -28.74 -2.38
N ALA A 248 -2.60 -29.23 -1.15
CA ALA A 248 -3.87 -29.12 -0.43
C ALA A 248 -4.18 -27.66 -0.06
N MET A 249 -3.16 -26.90 0.35
CA MET A 249 -3.30 -25.47 0.64
C MET A 249 -3.63 -24.67 -0.63
N GLN A 250 -2.90 -24.92 -1.72
CA GLN A 250 -3.15 -24.29 -3.02
C GLN A 250 -4.61 -24.51 -3.47
N ARG A 251 -5.09 -25.76 -3.45
CA ARG A 251 -6.46 -26.11 -3.83
C ARG A 251 -7.49 -25.39 -2.97
N ARG A 252 -7.30 -25.37 -1.64
CA ARG A 252 -8.20 -24.68 -0.71
C ARG A 252 -8.29 -23.19 -1.01
N LEU A 253 -7.16 -22.54 -1.30
CA LEU A 253 -7.13 -21.11 -1.64
C LEU A 253 -7.76 -20.85 -3.02
N GLN A 254 -7.56 -21.73 -3.98
CA GLN A 254 -8.21 -21.67 -5.30
C GLN A 254 -9.73 -21.78 -5.20
N GLU A 255 -10.25 -22.72 -4.38
CA GLU A 255 -11.69 -22.86 -4.13
C GLU A 255 -12.30 -21.58 -3.55
N ARG A 256 -11.60 -20.93 -2.60
CA ARG A 256 -12.04 -19.65 -2.02
C ARG A 256 -11.97 -18.50 -3.02
N LEU A 257 -10.95 -18.44 -3.87
CA LEU A 257 -10.86 -17.47 -4.97
C LEU A 257 -12.00 -17.67 -5.97
N TRP A 258 -12.30 -18.91 -6.31
CA TRP A 258 -13.42 -19.21 -7.20
C TRP A 258 -14.76 -18.78 -6.58
N ALA A 259 -15.01 -19.09 -5.31
CA ALA A 259 -16.20 -18.64 -4.59
C ALA A 259 -16.29 -17.10 -4.53
N PHE A 260 -15.16 -16.42 -4.28
CA PHE A 260 -15.07 -14.96 -4.35
C PHE A 260 -15.50 -14.44 -5.72
N LYS A 261 -14.96 -15.04 -6.80
CA LYS A 261 -15.25 -14.63 -8.17
C LYS A 261 -16.74 -14.75 -8.47
N SER A 262 -17.37 -15.86 -8.07
CA SER A 262 -18.81 -16.07 -8.26
C SER A 262 -19.63 -14.99 -7.54
N ALA A 263 -19.33 -14.73 -6.27
CA ALA A 263 -20.04 -13.70 -5.50
C ALA A 263 -19.82 -12.28 -6.06
N LEU A 264 -18.64 -12.01 -6.64
CA LEU A 264 -18.37 -10.75 -7.34
C LEU A 264 -19.14 -10.66 -8.66
N ASP A 265 -19.23 -11.75 -9.42
CA ASP A 265 -20.05 -11.83 -10.63
C ASP A 265 -21.50 -11.45 -10.30
N ASP A 266 -22.09 -12.06 -9.27
CA ASP A 266 -23.47 -11.77 -8.86
C ASP A 266 -23.69 -10.30 -8.47
N LEU A 267 -22.72 -9.69 -7.77
CA LEU A 267 -22.76 -8.26 -7.43
C LEU A 267 -22.67 -7.36 -8.68
N GLU A 268 -21.93 -7.78 -9.71
CA GLU A 268 -21.77 -7.05 -10.96
C GLU A 268 -23.02 -7.11 -11.85
N HIS A 269 -23.77 -8.23 -11.87
CA HIS A 269 -24.93 -8.42 -12.75
C HIS A 269 -26.04 -7.35 -12.56
N GLY A 270 -26.12 -6.73 -11.38
CA GLY A 270 -27.07 -5.65 -11.09
C GLY A 270 -26.48 -4.23 -11.12
N SER A 271 -25.20 -4.08 -11.48
CA SER A 271 -24.44 -2.85 -11.26
C SER A 271 -23.97 -2.18 -12.56
N ALA A 272 -23.95 -0.85 -12.57
CA ALA A 272 -23.28 -0.09 -13.63
C ALA A 272 -21.75 -0.32 -13.59
N PRO A 273 -21.01 -0.08 -14.69
CA PRO A 273 -19.55 -0.19 -14.72
C PRO A 273 -18.90 0.56 -13.56
N ASN A 274 -18.16 -0.15 -12.71
CA ASN A 274 -17.62 0.38 -11.46
C ASN A 274 -16.10 0.18 -11.40
N THR A 275 -15.36 1.25 -11.16
CA THR A 275 -13.89 1.25 -11.02
C THR A 275 -13.39 0.31 -9.93
N SER A 276 -14.12 0.20 -8.81
CA SER A 276 -13.81 -0.75 -7.73
C SER A 276 -13.93 -2.19 -8.22
N SER A 277 -14.94 -2.50 -9.04
CA SER A 277 -15.10 -3.82 -9.65
C SER A 277 -13.95 -4.15 -10.59
N SER A 278 -13.61 -3.23 -11.51
CA SER A 278 -12.46 -3.40 -12.41
C SER A 278 -11.16 -3.63 -11.65
N ARG A 279 -10.94 -2.92 -10.54
CA ARG A 279 -9.76 -3.10 -9.68
C ARG A 279 -9.74 -4.47 -9.02
N LEU A 280 -10.86 -4.90 -8.42
CA LEU A 280 -10.97 -6.21 -7.78
C LEU A 280 -10.76 -7.34 -8.78
N ARG A 281 -11.33 -7.22 -9.99
CA ARG A 281 -11.19 -8.20 -11.06
C ARG A 281 -9.75 -8.30 -11.56
N LEU A 282 -9.07 -7.17 -11.71
CA LEU A 282 -7.65 -7.12 -12.07
C LEU A 282 -6.79 -7.82 -11.01
N GLN A 283 -6.97 -7.46 -9.75
CA GLN A 283 -6.19 -8.05 -8.66
C GLN A 283 -6.50 -9.55 -8.46
N TYR A 284 -7.75 -9.95 -8.67
CA TYR A 284 -8.17 -11.35 -8.68
C TYR A 284 -7.39 -12.15 -9.72
N CYS A 285 -7.37 -11.69 -10.98
CA CYS A 285 -6.65 -12.38 -12.06
C CYS A 285 -5.18 -12.53 -11.72
N ALA A 286 -4.52 -11.46 -11.26
CA ALA A 286 -3.10 -11.52 -10.87
C ALA A 286 -2.85 -12.52 -9.74
N THR A 287 -3.67 -12.47 -8.68
CA THR A 287 -3.55 -13.38 -7.53
C THR A 287 -3.80 -14.83 -7.94
N PHE A 288 -4.81 -15.09 -8.76
CA PHE A 288 -5.18 -16.42 -9.23
C PHE A 288 -4.07 -17.06 -10.08
N VAL A 289 -3.47 -16.30 -11.00
CA VAL A 289 -2.37 -16.79 -11.84
C VAL A 289 -1.17 -17.18 -10.99
N TYR A 290 -0.73 -16.29 -10.08
CA TYR A 290 0.40 -16.57 -9.18
C TYR A 290 0.12 -17.77 -8.27
N LEU A 291 -1.07 -17.85 -7.68
CA LEU A 291 -1.45 -18.98 -6.84
C LEU A 291 -1.46 -20.30 -7.63
N SER A 292 -1.96 -20.28 -8.86
CA SER A 292 -2.10 -21.51 -9.64
C SER A 292 -0.77 -21.98 -10.23
N ALA A 293 0.16 -21.08 -10.51
CA ALA A 293 1.48 -21.39 -11.04
C ALA A 293 2.53 -21.72 -9.96
N CYS A 294 2.30 -21.41 -8.68
CA CYS A 294 3.39 -21.41 -7.69
C CYS A 294 4.04 -22.77 -7.38
N LEU A 295 3.34 -23.88 -7.62
CA LEU A 295 3.88 -25.24 -7.42
C LEU A 295 4.36 -25.88 -8.74
N GLU A 296 4.18 -25.22 -9.86
CA GLU A 296 4.62 -25.71 -11.16
C GLU A 296 6.14 -25.57 -11.29
N SER A 297 6.79 -26.62 -11.80
CA SER A 297 8.25 -26.62 -11.97
C SER A 297 8.71 -25.84 -13.20
N SER A 298 7.79 -25.47 -14.09
CA SER A 298 8.09 -24.85 -15.38
C SER A 298 7.38 -23.51 -15.55
N GLU A 299 8.12 -22.50 -15.98
CA GLU A 299 7.57 -21.17 -16.34
C GLU A 299 6.61 -21.23 -17.54
N TYR A 300 6.61 -22.30 -18.34
CA TYR A 300 5.66 -22.44 -19.45
C TYR A 300 4.20 -22.56 -18.98
N CYS A 301 3.96 -22.85 -17.69
CA CYS A 301 2.62 -22.90 -17.13
C CYS A 301 1.86 -21.57 -17.26
N PHE A 302 2.56 -20.43 -17.30
CA PHE A 302 1.93 -19.12 -17.48
C PHE A 302 1.19 -18.99 -18.83
N GLY A 303 1.60 -19.76 -19.84
CA GLY A 303 0.93 -19.81 -21.15
C GLY A 303 -0.51 -20.32 -21.07
N SER A 304 -0.89 -21.04 -20.01
CA SER A 304 -2.26 -21.51 -19.80
C SER A 304 -3.21 -20.41 -19.32
N TYR A 305 -2.70 -19.24 -18.91
CA TYR A 305 -3.47 -18.15 -18.29
C TYR A 305 -3.57 -16.89 -19.15
N MET A 306 -3.52 -17.04 -20.48
CA MET A 306 -3.56 -15.89 -21.41
C MET A 306 -4.85 -15.08 -21.33
N ASN A 307 -5.97 -15.70 -20.93
CA ASN A 307 -7.25 -15.01 -20.74
C ASN A 307 -7.21 -14.05 -19.56
N GLU A 308 -6.58 -14.47 -18.46
CA GLU A 308 -6.36 -13.68 -17.25
C GLU A 308 -5.44 -12.50 -17.57
N PHE A 309 -4.31 -12.72 -18.26
CA PHE A 309 -3.41 -11.65 -18.69
C PHE A 309 -4.12 -10.64 -19.60
N THR A 310 -4.89 -11.11 -20.57
CA THR A 310 -5.70 -10.25 -21.45
C THR A 310 -6.69 -9.41 -20.64
N THR A 311 -7.33 -10.01 -19.64
CA THR A 311 -8.26 -9.33 -18.74
C THR A 311 -7.55 -8.27 -17.91
N ILE A 312 -6.39 -8.59 -17.33
CA ILE A 312 -5.55 -7.65 -16.57
C ILE A 312 -5.22 -6.42 -17.42
N VAL A 313 -4.68 -6.63 -18.63
CA VAL A 313 -4.28 -5.54 -19.53
C VAL A 313 -5.48 -4.69 -19.95
N ARG A 314 -6.61 -5.32 -20.30
CA ARG A 314 -7.85 -4.62 -20.67
C ARG A 314 -8.37 -3.76 -19.52
N LEU A 315 -8.43 -4.31 -18.31
CA LEU A 315 -8.93 -3.59 -17.13
C LEU A 315 -7.97 -2.48 -16.71
N ALA A 316 -6.67 -2.70 -16.76
CA ALA A 316 -5.66 -1.69 -16.45
C ALA A 316 -5.81 -0.44 -17.34
N ARG A 317 -6.09 -0.62 -18.64
CA ARG A 317 -6.35 0.48 -19.58
C ARG A 317 -7.65 1.23 -19.30
N SER A 318 -8.64 0.56 -18.70
CA SER A 318 -9.93 1.17 -18.36
C SER A 318 -9.92 1.94 -17.03
N LEU A 319 -8.96 1.64 -16.16
CA LEU A 319 -8.81 2.37 -14.91
C LEU A 319 -8.27 3.77 -15.22
N PRO A 320 -8.75 4.81 -14.51
CA PRO A 320 -8.18 6.15 -14.64
C PRO A 320 -6.67 6.04 -14.44
N ALA A 321 -5.90 6.47 -15.44
CA ALA A 321 -4.46 6.31 -15.41
C ALA A 321 -3.91 6.87 -14.10
N VAL A 322 -3.25 6.03 -13.29
CA VAL A 322 -2.18 6.52 -12.42
C VAL A 322 -1.00 6.80 -13.35
N ILE A 323 -1.18 7.83 -14.17
CA ILE A 323 -0.17 8.60 -14.90
C ILE A 323 1.05 7.77 -15.28
N THR A 324 0.85 6.77 -16.14
CA THR A 324 1.94 6.02 -16.74
C THR A 324 2.47 6.81 -17.93
N ARG A 325 3.70 7.33 -17.83
CA ARG A 325 4.45 7.79 -19.00
C ARG A 325 4.88 6.58 -19.83
N GLU A 326 4.55 6.59 -21.11
CA GLU A 326 5.32 5.85 -22.11
C GLU A 326 6.56 6.68 -22.50
N THR A 327 7.75 6.12 -22.16
CA THR A 327 9.09 6.25 -22.78
C THR A 327 9.79 7.62 -22.99
N GLY A 328 11.02 7.73 -22.45
CA GLY A 328 12.09 8.70 -22.78
C GLY A 328 13.16 8.74 -21.65
N PRO A 329 14.48 8.80 -21.93
CA PRO A 329 15.52 8.27 -21.05
C PRO A 329 15.77 9.11 -19.79
N GLU A 330 16.28 8.41 -18.77
CA GLU A 330 16.65 8.84 -17.42
C GLU A 330 15.49 9.14 -16.46
N SER A 331 14.98 8.06 -15.86
CA SER A 331 14.51 8.13 -14.48
C SER A 331 15.68 8.60 -13.60
N PRO A 332 15.56 9.66 -12.81
CA PRO A 332 16.58 9.97 -11.81
C PRO A 332 16.69 8.78 -10.86
N VAL A 333 17.82 8.08 -10.94
CA VAL A 333 18.18 7.04 -9.98
C VAL A 333 18.54 7.75 -8.68
N PHE A 334 17.66 7.67 -7.70
CA PHE A 334 17.89 8.21 -6.37
C PHE A 334 18.80 7.25 -5.60
N SER A 335 20.11 7.40 -5.81
CA SER A 335 21.14 6.74 -5.01
C SER A 335 21.18 7.36 -3.61
N LEU A 336 20.86 6.56 -2.58
CA LEU A 336 21.08 6.89 -1.17
C LEU A 336 22.51 6.58 -0.69
N TYR A 337 23.50 6.46 -1.58
CA TYR A 337 24.89 6.38 -1.16
C TYR A 337 25.47 7.77 -1.02
N THR A 338 25.47 8.27 0.20
CA THR A 338 26.65 8.88 0.84
C THR A 338 26.21 9.46 2.18
N TYR A 339 26.67 8.84 3.27
CA TYR A 339 27.32 9.53 4.40
C TYR A 339 27.83 8.42 5.33
N SER A 340 28.95 7.81 4.95
CA SER A 340 29.92 7.30 5.90
C SER A 340 30.71 8.50 6.40
N GLY A 341 30.51 8.84 7.67
CA GLY A 341 31.35 9.72 8.48
C GLY A 341 31.62 9.00 9.79
#